data_AF-A0AAE0UGX1-F1
#
_entry.id   AF-A0AAE0UGX1-F1
#
_cell.length_a   1.000
_cell.length_b   1.000
_cell.length_c   1.000
_cell.angle_alpha   90.00
_cell.angle_beta   90.00
_cell.angle_gamma   90.00
#
_symmetry.space_group_name_H-M   'P 1'
#
loop_
_entity.id
_entity.type
_entity.pdbx_description
1 polymer ?
#
loop_
_entity_poly.entity_id
_entity_poly.type
_entity_poly.pdbx_seq_one_letter_code
_entity_poly.pdbx_strand_id
1 'polypeptide(L)'
;MPPQSSSPCLATSVESTEPCAQTLVPMEYTDLEDVFKATKLPPHRPWDCSINLLPNAMPPKCQVYSLSNPESQAMKEYIDEALAAGYIRPSTSPAAAEFFFIEKRDGGL
;
A
#
# COMPACT_ATOMS: atom_id res chain seq x y z
N MET A 1 23.51 -12.22 -31.31
CA MET A 1 22.55 -11.78 -30.27
C MET A 1 23.34 -11.53 -28.99
N PRO A 2 23.30 -10.33 -28.40
CA PRO A 2 23.94 -10.11 -27.10
C PRO A 2 23.07 -10.73 -25.98
N PRO A 3 23.68 -11.27 -24.91
CA PRO A 3 22.95 -11.77 -23.74
C PRO A 3 22.38 -10.59 -22.94
N GLN A 4 21.10 -10.67 -22.58
CA GLN A 4 20.46 -9.66 -21.74
C GLN A 4 20.94 -9.82 -20.29
N SER A 5 21.58 -8.76 -19.76
CA SER A 5 21.87 -8.64 -18.35
C SER A 5 20.56 -8.43 -17.58
N SER A 6 20.13 -9.44 -16.83
CA SER A 6 19.05 -9.29 -15.86
C SER A 6 19.48 -8.31 -14.78
N SER A 7 18.90 -7.12 -14.79
CA SER A 7 19.07 -6.15 -13.71
C SER A 7 18.04 -6.47 -12.62
N PRO A 8 18.44 -6.66 -11.35
CA PRO A 8 17.46 -6.90 -10.29
C PRO A 8 16.62 -5.63 -10.08
N CYS A 9 15.31 -5.79 -10.14
CA CYS A 9 14.36 -4.74 -9.77
C CYS A 9 14.52 -4.46 -8.26
N LEU A 10 15.11 -3.32 -7.91
CA LEU A 10 15.16 -2.89 -6.52
C LEU A 10 13.76 -2.45 -6.10
N ALA A 11 13.12 -3.25 -5.25
CA ALA A 11 11.87 -2.86 -4.59
C ALA A 11 12.18 -1.72 -3.59
N THR A 12 11.64 -0.54 -3.83
CA THR A 12 11.64 0.54 -2.84
C THR A 12 10.55 0.20 -1.82
N SER A 13 10.93 -0.43 -0.72
CA SER A 13 10.01 -0.64 0.42
C SER A 13 9.75 0.71 1.09
N VAL A 14 8.49 1.15 1.10
CA VAL A 14 8.03 2.22 1.99
C VAL A 14 7.52 1.52 3.23
N GLU A 15 8.41 1.30 4.19
CA GLU A 15 8.04 0.83 5.51
C GLU A 15 7.93 2.04 6.45
N SER A 16 6.72 2.31 6.92
CA SER A 16 6.48 3.18 8.07
C SER A 16 5.95 2.33 9.20
N THR A 17 6.85 1.89 10.06
CA THR A 17 6.51 1.41 11.39
C THR A 17 7.57 1.93 12.36
N GLU A 18 7.31 3.09 12.96
CA GLU A 18 7.73 3.41 14.32
C GLU A 18 6.74 4.41 14.95
N PRO A 19 6.24 4.15 16.17
CA PRO A 19 5.38 5.08 16.89
C PRO A 19 6.23 6.20 17.50
N CYS A 20 6.02 7.42 17.00
CA CYS A 20 6.24 8.68 17.71
C CYS A 20 7.66 8.94 18.24
N ALA A 21 8.70 8.83 17.40
CA ALA A 21 9.88 9.67 17.58
C ALA A 21 9.47 11.09 17.17
N GLN A 22 9.46 12.03 18.11
CA GLN A 22 9.14 13.43 17.88
C GLN A 22 9.96 13.92 16.67
N THR A 23 9.29 14.10 15.53
CA THR A 23 9.90 14.61 14.31
C THR A 23 10.35 16.01 14.60
N LEU A 24 11.65 16.16 14.87
CA LEU A 24 12.29 17.46 14.97
C LEU A 24 12.40 17.98 13.54
N VAL A 25 11.29 18.50 13.02
CA VAL A 25 11.22 19.16 11.72
C VAL A 25 12.28 20.26 11.74
N PRO A 26 13.24 20.26 10.81
CA PRO A 26 14.26 21.31 10.77
C PRO A 26 13.60 22.68 10.74
N MET A 27 14.26 23.68 11.34
CA MET A 27 13.69 25.01 11.54
C MET A 27 13.22 25.65 10.22
N GLU A 28 13.91 25.34 9.13
CA GLU A 28 13.63 25.80 7.77
C GLU A 28 12.31 25.27 7.18
N TYR A 29 11.71 24.23 7.76
CA TYR A 29 10.48 23.58 7.29
C TYR A 29 9.36 23.59 8.33
N THR A 30 9.48 24.43 9.36
CA THR A 30 8.49 24.53 10.44
C THR A 30 7.11 24.95 9.95
N ASP A 31 7.03 25.68 8.83
CA ASP A 31 5.79 26.06 8.15
C ASP A 31 5.07 24.87 7.47
N LEU A 32 5.78 23.75 7.24
CA LEU A 32 5.27 22.52 6.63
C LEU A 32 5.04 21.40 7.66
N GLU A 33 5.02 21.72 8.95
CA GLU A 33 4.91 20.74 10.04
C GLU A 33 3.67 19.84 9.90
N ASP A 34 2.59 20.37 9.32
CA ASP A 34 1.35 19.64 9.04
C ASP A 34 1.56 18.48 8.05
N VAL A 35 2.39 18.68 7.03
CA VAL A 35 2.74 17.65 6.03
C VAL A 35 3.49 16.49 6.69
N PHE A 36 4.37 16.78 7.66
CA PHE A 36 5.13 15.75 8.39
C PHE A 36 4.28 14.95 9.40
N LYS A 37 3.08 15.43 9.73
CA LYS A 37 2.13 14.75 10.64
C LYS A 37 0.93 14.14 9.93
N ALA A 38 0.90 14.18 8.60
CA ALA A 38 -0.22 13.69 7.81
C ALA A 38 -0.34 12.16 7.89
N THR A 39 -1.48 11.68 8.38
CA THR A 39 -1.80 10.24 8.49
C THR A 39 -2.90 9.79 7.52
N LYS A 40 -3.41 10.72 6.71
CA LYS A 40 -4.55 10.51 5.79
C LYS A 40 -4.16 10.89 4.37
N LEU A 41 -4.84 10.28 3.40
CA LEU A 41 -4.65 10.64 2.00
C LEU A 41 -5.13 12.08 1.74
N PRO A 42 -4.42 12.80 0.85
CA PRO A 42 -4.93 14.07 0.35
C PRO A 42 -6.25 13.86 -0.42
N PRO A 43 -7.09 14.90 -0.54
CA PRO A 43 -8.29 14.83 -1.35
C PRO A 43 -7.96 14.57 -2.82
N HIS A 44 -8.88 13.92 -3.54
CA HIS A 44 -8.80 13.67 -4.97
C HIS A 44 -8.56 14.97 -5.77
N ARG A 45 -7.71 14.90 -6.79
CA ARG A 45 -7.30 16.04 -7.62
C ARG A 45 -7.58 15.76 -9.11
N PRO A 46 -7.64 16.81 -9.97
CA PRO A 46 -7.85 16.62 -11.41
C PRO A 46 -6.79 15.77 -12.12
N TRP A 47 -5.62 15.62 -11.50
CA TRP A 47 -4.44 14.93 -12.04
C TRP A 47 -4.25 13.53 -11.44
N ASP A 48 -5.28 12.97 -10.79
CA ASP A 48 -5.19 11.62 -10.24
C ASP A 48 -4.95 10.59 -11.34
N CYS A 49 -4.10 9.61 -11.07
CA CYS A 49 -3.71 8.59 -12.04
C CYS A 49 -4.87 7.62 -12.31
N SER A 50 -5.53 7.77 -13.47
CA SER A 50 -6.56 6.83 -13.94
C SER A 50 -5.95 5.58 -14.59
N ILE A 51 -6.49 4.40 -14.27
CA ILE A 51 -6.16 3.15 -14.98
C ILE A 51 -7.20 2.98 -16.11
N ASN A 52 -6.79 3.30 -17.34
CA ASN A 52 -7.65 3.14 -18.51
C ASN A 52 -7.59 1.70 -19.02
N LEU A 53 -8.75 1.05 -19.12
CA LEU A 53 -8.85 -0.30 -19.66
C LEU A 53 -8.81 -0.27 -21.19
N LEU A 54 -8.20 -1.29 -21.79
CA LEU A 54 -8.29 -1.51 -23.23
C LEU A 54 -9.74 -1.84 -23.62
N PRO A 55 -10.17 -1.52 -24.86
CA PRO A 55 -11.50 -1.89 -25.33
C PRO A 55 -11.76 -3.39 -25.17
N ASN A 56 -12.92 -3.74 -24.61
CA ASN A 56 -13.36 -5.12 -24.32
C ASN A 56 -12.47 -5.90 -23.33
N ALA A 57 -11.57 -5.25 -22.61
CA ALA A 57 -10.80 -5.92 -21.55
C ALA A 57 -11.74 -6.35 -20.41
N MET A 58 -11.73 -7.64 -20.11
CA MET A 58 -12.45 -8.17 -18.95
C MET A 58 -11.55 -8.06 -17.71
N PRO A 59 -12.06 -7.48 -16.60
CA PRO A 59 -11.29 -7.42 -15.38
C PRO A 59 -11.03 -8.84 -14.83
N PRO A 60 -9.86 -9.07 -14.21
CA PRO A 60 -9.56 -10.36 -13.59
C PRO A 60 -10.50 -10.61 -12.42
N LYS A 61 -10.97 -11.86 -12.32
CA LYS A 61 -11.65 -12.38 -11.13
C LYS A 61 -10.62 -13.17 -10.33
N CYS A 62 -10.40 -12.78 -9.09
CA CYS A 62 -9.48 -13.48 -8.20
C CYS A 62 -10.22 -14.45 -7.28
N GLN A 63 -9.53 -15.53 -6.94
CA GLN A 63 -9.96 -16.49 -5.93
C GLN A 63 -9.41 -16.04 -4.56
N VAL A 64 -10.14 -16.38 -3.49
CA VAL A 64 -9.67 -16.12 -2.13
C VAL A 64 -8.83 -17.31 -1.68
N TYR A 65 -7.57 -17.08 -1.30
CA TYR A 65 -6.74 -18.11 -0.70
C TYR A 65 -7.14 -18.37 0.75
N SER A 66 -6.97 -19.61 1.18
CA SER A 66 -7.09 -19.98 2.59
C SER A 66 -5.91 -19.39 3.37
N LEU A 67 -6.20 -18.53 4.34
CA LEU A 67 -5.21 -17.95 5.24
C LEU A 67 -5.03 -18.81 6.48
N SER A 68 -3.80 -18.89 6.98
CA SER A 68 -3.53 -19.43 8.32
C SER A 68 -4.06 -18.49 9.41
N ASN A 69 -4.09 -18.96 10.66
CA ASN A 69 -4.51 -18.13 11.80
C ASN A 69 -3.70 -16.83 11.95
N PRO A 70 -2.35 -16.84 11.94
CA PRO A 70 -1.58 -15.59 12.06
C PRO A 70 -1.82 -14.65 10.88
N GLU A 71 -1.92 -15.17 9.65
CA GLU A 71 -2.22 -14.34 8.46
C GLU A 71 -3.63 -13.75 8.51
N SER A 72 -4.63 -14.49 9.00
CA SER A 72 -5.98 -13.94 9.18
C SER A 72 -6.02 -12.80 10.19
N GLN A 73 -5.25 -12.92 11.28
CA GLN A 73 -5.15 -11.87 12.28
C GLN A 73 -4.46 -10.62 11.71
N ALA A 74 -3.31 -10.80 11.04
CA ALA A 74 -2.60 -9.72 10.37
C ALA A 74 -3.47 -9.05 9.29
N MET A 75 -4.25 -9.83 8.53
CA MET A 75 -5.16 -9.28 7.51
C MET A 75 -6.24 -8.41 8.12
N LYS A 76 -6.82 -8.85 9.24
CA LYS A 76 -7.84 -8.09 9.93
C LYS A 76 -7.29 -6.78 10.47
N GLU A 77 -6.14 -6.83 11.12
CA GLU A 77 -5.45 -5.64 11.64
C GLU A 77 -5.13 -4.65 10.51
N TYR A 78 -4.53 -5.13 9.41
CA TYR A 78 -4.24 -4.30 8.24
C TYR A 78 -5.50 -3.65 7.65
N ILE A 79 -6.59 -4.40 7.49
CA ILE A 79 -7.85 -3.87 6.94
C ILE A 79 -8.43 -2.80 7.87
N ASP A 80 -8.47 -3.05 9.18
CA ASP A 80 -9.04 -2.12 10.16
C ASP A 80 -8.22 -0.81 10.20
N GLU A 81 -6.89 -0.90 10.19
CA GLU A 81 -6.00 0.27 10.15
C GLU A 81 -6.11 1.04 8.83
N ALA A 82 -6.11 0.34 7.69
CA ALA A 82 -6.22 0.95 6.37
C ALA A 82 -7.58 1.62 6.15
N LEU A 83 -8.66 1.05 6.70
CA LEU A 83 -9.99 1.68 6.71
C LEU A 83 -10.01 2.91 7.60
N ALA A 84 -9.42 2.85 8.80
CA ALA A 84 -9.35 3.99 9.73
C ALA A 84 -8.53 5.16 9.16
N ALA A 85 -7.42 4.86 8.45
CA ALA A 85 -6.61 5.84 7.74
C ALA A 85 -7.30 6.39 6.47
N GLY A 86 -8.30 5.68 5.94
CA GLY A 86 -8.99 6.03 4.70
C GLY A 86 -8.22 5.65 3.43
N TYR A 87 -7.26 4.71 3.52
CA TYR A 87 -6.51 4.19 2.39
C TYR A 87 -7.36 3.29 1.49
N ILE A 88 -8.26 2.53 2.08
CA ILE A 88 -9.18 1.63 1.36
C ILE A 88 -10.63 1.92 1.73
N ARG A 89 -11.55 1.38 0.93
CA ARG A 89 -12.99 1.41 1.21
C ARG A 89 -13.66 0.16 0.66
N PRO A 90 -14.82 -0.27 1.21
CA PRO A 90 -15.64 -1.31 0.60
C PRO A 90 -15.98 -0.98 -0.85
N SER A 91 -15.94 -2.00 -1.71
CA SER A 91 -16.18 -1.86 -3.15
C SER A 91 -16.96 -3.07 -3.67
N THR A 92 -17.81 -2.86 -4.67
CA THR A 92 -18.55 -3.90 -5.40
C THR A 92 -17.98 -4.09 -6.81
N SER A 93 -16.67 -3.93 -6.96
CA SER A 93 -15.96 -4.04 -8.23
C SER A 93 -16.09 -5.45 -8.84
N PRO A 94 -16.27 -5.58 -10.17
CA PRO A 94 -16.18 -6.86 -10.86
C PRO A 94 -14.73 -7.39 -10.95
N ALA A 95 -13.75 -6.52 -10.69
CA ALA A 95 -12.33 -6.83 -10.63
C ALA A 95 -11.88 -7.05 -9.19
N ALA A 96 -11.03 -8.05 -8.97
CA ALA A 96 -10.31 -8.24 -7.72
C ALA A 96 -8.85 -8.61 -8.02
N ALA A 97 -7.98 -8.43 -7.03
CA ALA A 97 -6.61 -8.91 -7.03
C ALA A 97 -6.40 -9.84 -5.81
N GLU A 98 -5.44 -10.74 -5.91
CA GLU A 98 -5.05 -11.60 -4.79
C GLU A 98 -4.21 -10.82 -3.77
N PHE A 99 -4.24 -11.27 -2.51
CA PHE A 99 -3.50 -10.69 -1.40
C PHE A 99 -2.80 -11.83 -0.64
N PHE A 100 -1.54 -11.62 -0.25
CA PHE A 100 -0.75 -12.60 0.48
C PHE A 100 0.28 -11.87 1.37
N PHE A 101 0.74 -12.55 2.41
CA PHE A 101 1.77 -12.05 3.31
C PHE A 101 3.14 -12.58 2.92
N ILE A 102 4.17 -11.78 3.20
CA ILE A 102 5.56 -12.17 3.08
C ILE A 102 6.22 -11.89 4.42
N GLU A 103 6.87 -12.89 4.99
CA GLU A 103 7.63 -12.74 6.23
C GLU A 103 8.72 -11.67 6.03
N LYS A 104 8.67 -10.63 6.87
CA LYS A 104 9.73 -9.63 6.95
C LYS A 104 10.94 -10.23 7.66
N ARG A 105 12.13 -9.69 7.38
CA ARG A 105 13.38 -10.11 8.02
C ARG A 105 13.31 -10.06 9.55
N ASP A 106 12.54 -9.12 10.09
CA ASP A 106 12.41 -8.88 11.53
C ASP A 106 11.36 -9.78 12.21
N GLY A 107 10.80 -10.75 11.48
CA GLY A 107 9.90 -11.77 12.00
C GLY A 107 8.42 -11.38 12.05
N GLY A 108 8.05 -10.24 11.44
CA GLY A 108 6.67 -9.83 11.25
C GLY A 108 6.04 -10.36 9.96
N LEU A 109 4.72 -10.49 9.95
CA LEU A 109 3.88 -10.63 8.75
C LEU A 109 3.29 -9.28 8.36
#